data_AF-V5ICQ1-F1
#
_entry.id   AF-V5ICQ1-F1
#
_cell.length_a   1.000
_cell.length_b   1.000
_cell.length_c   1.000
_cell.angle_alpha   90.00
_cell.angle_beta   90.00
_cell.angle_gamma   90.00
#
_symmetry.space_group_name_H-M   'P 1'
#
loop_
_entity.id
_entity.type
_entity.pdbx_description
1 polymer ?
#
loop_
_entity_poly.entity_id
_entity_poly.type
_entity_poly.pdbx_seq_one_letter_code
_entity_poly.pdbx_strand_id
1 'polypeptide(L)'
;MKFSFTLALSGVFLAYILHSMWTLYTLYYPKRCGKNEACIQPTWTAESRFQFFFCTSSSTKIRNVNDLTVIWSENEFDIFKTSERQLNVTLPRKTLRNGTLHAYVLLLERKEHEPVRTVEQLLGHSSTSLGAGSLTRHLVPQDEEISLIGSATAKDQEVQAKAKLK
;
A
#
# COMPACT_ATOMS: atom_id res chain seq x y z
N MET A 1 30.92 -55.86 -22.70
CA MET A 1 30.25 -55.31 -21.50
C MET A 1 28.75 -55.35 -21.74
N LYS A 2 27.97 -56.05 -20.90
CA LYS A 2 26.51 -56.17 -21.08
C LYS A 2 25.85 -54.90 -20.54
N PHE A 3 25.44 -54.01 -21.44
CA PHE A 3 24.74 -52.79 -21.05
C PHE A 3 23.34 -53.17 -20.54
N SER A 4 23.12 -53.06 -19.24
CA SER A 4 21.82 -53.37 -18.65
C SER A 4 20.85 -52.23 -18.92
N PHE A 5 19.72 -52.54 -19.58
CA PHE A 5 18.68 -51.55 -19.90
C PHE A 5 18.15 -50.82 -18.64
N THR A 6 18.07 -51.52 -17.51
CA THR A 6 17.69 -50.94 -16.21
C THR A 6 18.68 -49.89 -15.71
N LEU A 7 19.98 -50.08 -15.97
CA LEU A 7 21.02 -49.12 -15.60
C LEU A 7 20.91 -47.84 -16.42
N ALA A 8 20.62 -47.98 -17.73
CA ALA A 8 20.39 -46.85 -18.61
C ALA A 8 19.15 -46.05 -18.18
N LEU A 9 18.03 -46.74 -17.88
CA LEU A 9 16.78 -46.11 -17.45
C LEU A 9 16.95 -45.37 -16.10
N SER A 10 17.66 -45.99 -15.15
CA SER A 10 17.97 -45.36 -13.86
C SER A 10 18.84 -44.12 -14.02
N GLY A 11 19.80 -44.13 -14.95
CA GLY A 11 20.65 -42.96 -15.23
C GLY A 11 19.86 -41.78 -15.78
N VAL A 12 18.96 -42.03 -16.74
CA VAL A 12 18.08 -40.99 -17.31
C VAL A 12 17.16 -40.41 -16.24
N PHE A 13 16.59 -41.26 -15.37
CA PHE A 13 15.75 -40.81 -14.27
C PHE A 13 16.52 -39.89 -13.31
N LEU A 14 17.75 -40.24 -12.93
CA LEU A 14 18.57 -39.42 -12.05
C LEU A 14 18.92 -38.05 -12.68
N ALA A 15 19.26 -38.05 -13.98
CA ALA A 15 19.54 -36.83 -14.72
C ALA A 15 18.32 -35.91 -14.79
N TYR A 16 17.12 -36.48 -14.96
CA TYR A 16 15.87 -35.72 -14.91
C TYR A 16 15.66 -35.06 -13.54
N ILE A 17 15.81 -35.81 -12.45
CA ILE A 17 15.65 -35.27 -11.09
C ILE A 17 16.64 -34.13 -10.83
N LEU A 18 17.91 -34.30 -11.20
CA LEU A 18 18.92 -33.24 -11.06
C LEU A 18 18.59 -32.01 -11.91
N HIS A 19 18.12 -32.21 -13.14
CA HIS A 19 17.68 -31.11 -14.00
C HIS A 19 16.48 -30.39 -13.40
N SER A 20 15.49 -31.11 -12.87
CA SER A 20 14.33 -30.52 -12.20
C SER A 20 14.73 -29.74 -10.95
N MET A 21 15.62 -30.28 -10.12
CA MET A 21 16.16 -29.60 -8.94
C MET A 21 16.91 -28.32 -9.34
N TRP A 22 17.73 -28.37 -10.38
CA TRP A 22 18.45 -27.20 -10.89
C TRP A 22 17.49 -26.12 -11.41
N THR A 23 16.51 -26.50 -12.22
CA THR A 23 15.49 -25.56 -12.73
C THR A 23 14.72 -24.91 -11.59
N LEU A 24 14.30 -25.69 -10.60
CA LEU A 24 13.61 -25.17 -9.42
C LEU A 24 14.51 -24.19 -8.64
N TYR A 25 15.78 -24.53 -8.45
CA TYR A 25 16.75 -23.65 -7.80
C TYR A 25 16.89 -22.31 -8.55
N THR A 26 17.01 -22.34 -9.88
CA THR A 26 17.14 -21.11 -10.68
C THR A 26 15.88 -20.23 -10.67
N LEU A 27 14.71 -20.81 -10.42
CA LEU A 27 13.46 -20.08 -10.28
C LEU A 27 13.40 -19.34 -8.92
N TYR A 28 13.83 -19.99 -7.84
CA TYR A 28 13.87 -19.36 -6.50
C TYR A 28 15.05 -18.40 -6.32
N TYR A 29 16.14 -18.63 -7.03
CA TYR A 29 17.35 -17.82 -6.96
C TYR A 29 17.71 -17.26 -8.35
N PRO A 30 16.94 -16.27 -8.84
CA PRO A 30 17.25 -15.64 -10.11
C PRO A 30 18.64 -14.99 -10.08
N LYS A 31 19.34 -15.06 -11.21
CA LYS A 31 20.66 -14.43 -11.35
C LYS A 31 20.54 -12.92 -11.12
N ARG A 32 21.51 -12.37 -10.39
CA ARG A 32 21.64 -10.90 -10.24
C ARG A 32 22.02 -10.31 -11.60
N CYS A 33 21.45 -9.14 -11.89
CA CYS A 33 21.72 -8.39 -13.10
C CYS A 33 23.21 -8.05 -13.24
N GLY A 34 23.81 -8.50 -14.35
CA GLY A 34 25.15 -8.10 -14.75
C GLY A 34 25.20 -6.69 -15.35
N LYS A 35 26.41 -6.12 -15.50
CA LYS A 35 26.62 -4.76 -16.03
C LYS A 35 26.23 -4.55 -17.50
N ASN A 36 26.00 -5.64 -18.27
CA ASN A 36 25.71 -5.61 -19.71
C ASN A 36 24.50 -6.49 -20.10
N GLU A 37 23.61 -6.78 -19.16
CA GLU A 37 22.42 -7.59 -19.41
C GLU A 37 21.16 -6.72 -19.49
N ALA A 38 20.21 -7.11 -20.33
CA ALA A 38 18.90 -6.46 -20.42
C ALA A 38 18.10 -6.75 -19.15
N CYS A 39 18.26 -5.89 -18.15
CA CYS A 39 17.65 -6.02 -16.86
C CYS A 39 16.54 -5.00 -16.63
N ILE A 40 15.56 -5.41 -15.82
CA ILE A 40 14.51 -4.51 -15.35
C ILE A 40 15.17 -3.48 -14.44
N GLN A 41 15.11 -2.23 -14.84
CA GLN A 41 15.58 -1.10 -14.04
C GLN A 41 14.41 -0.51 -13.26
N PRO A 42 14.64 -0.01 -12.03
CA PRO A 42 13.62 0.72 -11.31
C PRO A 42 13.21 1.95 -12.13
N THR A 43 11.91 2.24 -12.16
CA THR A 43 11.39 3.40 -12.88
C THR A 43 11.87 4.73 -12.28
N TRP A 44 12.16 4.74 -10.97
CA TRP A 44 12.60 5.93 -10.25
C TRP A 44 13.99 5.73 -9.65
N THR A 45 14.77 6.82 -9.65
CA THR A 45 16.12 6.85 -9.07
C THR A 45 16.17 7.87 -7.93
N ALA A 46 17.28 7.89 -7.17
CA ALA A 46 17.48 8.85 -6.08
C ALA A 46 17.45 10.33 -6.52
N GLU A 47 17.58 10.59 -7.82
CA GLU A 47 17.54 11.93 -8.40
C GLU A 47 16.13 12.31 -8.91
N SER A 48 15.22 11.35 -9.03
CA SER A 48 13.83 11.60 -9.45
C SER A 48 13.14 12.55 -8.49
N ARG A 49 12.53 13.61 -9.04
CA ARG A 49 11.70 14.57 -8.32
C ARG A 49 10.24 14.34 -8.65
N PHE A 50 9.35 14.60 -7.70
CA PHE A 50 7.93 14.33 -7.87
C PHE A 50 7.07 15.56 -7.57
N GLN A 51 5.99 15.71 -8.33
CA GLN A 51 4.86 16.54 -7.93
C GLN A 51 3.99 15.72 -6.99
N PHE A 52 3.85 16.22 -5.77
CA PHE A 52 3.08 15.62 -4.70
C PHE A 52 1.84 16.46 -4.42
N PHE A 53 0.69 15.80 -4.32
CA PHE A 53 -0.56 16.42 -3.89
C PHE A 53 -1.21 15.57 -2.81
N PHE A 54 -1.53 16.18 -1.68
CA PHE A 54 -2.37 15.62 -0.64
C PHE A 54 -3.73 16.32 -0.66
N CYS A 55 -4.74 15.52 -1.00
CA CYS A 55 -6.11 15.96 -1.17
C CYS A 55 -7.03 15.24 -0.20
N THR A 56 -8.17 15.85 0.10
CA THR A 56 -9.25 15.22 0.88
C THR A 56 -10.53 15.19 0.07
N SER A 57 -11.36 14.18 0.29
CA SER A 57 -12.69 14.08 -0.31
C SER A 57 -13.66 13.40 0.64
N SER A 58 -14.91 13.88 0.66
CA SER A 58 -16.01 13.19 1.33
C SER A 58 -16.60 12.05 0.51
N SER A 59 -16.20 11.92 -0.77
CA SER A 59 -16.66 10.86 -1.66
C SER A 59 -15.72 9.66 -1.57
N THR A 60 -16.27 8.44 -1.61
CA THR A 60 -15.49 7.20 -1.65
C THR A 60 -14.78 6.99 -2.99
N LYS A 61 -15.24 7.66 -4.05
CA LYS A 61 -14.67 7.58 -5.39
C LYS A 61 -14.47 8.98 -5.94
N ILE A 62 -13.29 9.23 -6.48
CA ILE A 62 -13.00 10.45 -7.23
C ILE A 62 -13.73 10.33 -8.58
N ARG A 63 -14.79 11.11 -8.76
CA ARG A 63 -15.50 11.22 -10.05
C ARG A 63 -15.09 12.47 -10.80
N ASN A 64 -14.94 13.57 -10.07
CA ASN A 64 -14.50 14.85 -10.59
C ASN A 64 -13.47 15.48 -9.66
N VAL A 65 -12.69 16.41 -10.20
CA VAL A 65 -11.67 17.13 -9.44
C VAL A 65 -12.29 18.07 -8.42
N ASN A 66 -13.49 18.58 -8.68
CA ASN A 66 -14.27 19.38 -7.74
C ASN A 66 -14.64 18.64 -6.45
N ASP A 67 -14.59 17.30 -6.44
CA ASP A 67 -14.81 16.50 -5.23
C ASP A 67 -13.55 16.44 -4.34
N LEU A 68 -12.40 16.88 -4.85
CA LEU A 68 -11.13 16.93 -4.12
C LEU A 68 -10.88 18.33 -3.60
N THR A 69 -10.45 18.41 -2.35
CA THR A 69 -9.90 19.62 -1.75
C THR A 69 -8.42 19.41 -1.52
N VAL A 70 -7.59 20.17 -2.24
CA VAL A 70 -6.12 20.14 -2.07
C VAL A 70 -5.79 20.79 -0.74
N ILE A 71 -5.16 20.03 0.15
CA ILE A 71 -4.73 20.53 1.46
C ILE A 71 -3.25 20.90 1.41
N TRP A 72 -2.45 20.11 0.68
CA TRP A 72 -1.02 20.35 0.54
C TRP A 72 -0.55 19.92 -0.85
N SER A 73 0.35 20.71 -1.44
CA SER A 73 0.98 20.42 -2.72
C SER A 73 2.46 20.82 -2.67
N GLU A 74 3.32 20.00 -3.25
CA GLU A 74 4.75 20.27 -3.38
C GLU A 74 5.24 19.84 -4.77
N ASN A 75 5.98 20.72 -5.44
CA ASN A 75 6.34 20.51 -6.86
C ASN A 75 7.62 19.68 -7.05
N GLU A 76 8.44 19.58 -6.00
CA GLU A 76 9.76 18.92 -6.00
C GLU A 76 9.91 18.04 -4.76
N PHE A 77 8.95 17.15 -4.57
CA PHE A 77 8.96 16.17 -3.49
C PHE A 77 10.04 15.11 -3.73
N ASP A 78 10.77 14.77 -2.66
CA ASP A 78 11.82 13.76 -2.63
C ASP A 78 11.35 12.55 -1.82
N ILE A 79 11.06 11.44 -2.49
CA ILE A 79 10.57 10.21 -1.83
C ILE A 79 11.62 9.52 -0.97
N PHE A 80 12.91 9.83 -1.16
CA PHE A 80 14.01 9.22 -0.40
C PHE A 80 14.29 9.98 0.91
N LYS A 81 13.71 11.17 1.08
CA LYS A 81 13.81 11.95 2.32
C LYS A 81 12.55 11.79 3.16
N THR A 82 12.75 11.49 4.45
CA THR A 82 11.65 11.47 5.40
C THR A 82 11.18 12.90 5.65
N SER A 83 9.87 13.13 5.48
CA SER A 83 9.24 14.42 5.70
C SER A 83 7.98 14.23 6.52
N GLU A 84 7.91 14.92 7.65
CA GLU A 84 6.74 14.98 8.51
C GLU A 84 6.17 16.39 8.50
N ARG A 85 4.86 16.52 8.33
CA ARG A 85 4.21 17.82 8.23
C ARG A 85 2.86 17.79 8.94
N GLN A 86 2.62 18.81 9.76
CA GLN A 86 1.32 19.01 10.39
C GLN A 86 0.41 19.77 9.42
N LEU A 87 -0.75 19.21 9.11
CA LEU A 87 -1.72 19.76 8.16
C LEU A 87 -3.02 20.08 8.89
N ASN A 88 -3.54 21.29 8.69
CA ASN A 88 -4.83 21.69 9.24
C ASN A 88 -5.93 21.26 8.27
N VAL A 89 -6.67 20.21 8.65
CA VAL A 89 -7.77 19.66 7.84
C VAL A 89 -9.11 20.03 8.49
N THR A 90 -9.88 20.88 7.81
CA THR A 90 -11.24 21.21 8.24
C THR A 90 -12.23 20.15 7.78
N LEU A 91 -13.01 19.62 8.72
CA LEU A 91 -14.03 18.60 8.43
C LEU A 91 -15.19 19.19 7.62
N PRO A 92 -15.47 18.68 6.40
CA PRO A 92 -16.62 19.12 5.63
C PRO A 92 -17.95 18.75 6.32
N ARG A 93 -19.00 19.56 6.12
CA ARG A 93 -20.34 19.28 6.65
C ARG A 93 -20.89 17.90 6.25
N LYS A 94 -20.54 17.41 5.05
CA LYS A 94 -20.93 16.07 4.57
C LYS A 94 -20.32 14.97 5.43
N THR A 95 -19.07 15.12 5.85
CA THR A 95 -18.40 14.19 6.78
C THR A 95 -19.09 14.20 8.14
N LEU A 96 -19.47 15.38 8.64
CA LEU A 96 -20.15 15.50 9.94
C LEU A 96 -21.56 14.88 9.94
N ARG A 97 -22.25 14.83 8.79
CA ARG A 97 -23.59 14.23 8.65
C ARG A 97 -23.51 12.76 8.23
N ASN A 98 -22.95 11.93 9.12
CA ASN A 98 -22.76 10.49 8.92
C ASN A 98 -21.88 10.11 7.72
N GLY A 99 -20.89 10.94 7.40
CA GLY A 99 -19.95 10.70 6.32
C GLY A 99 -18.59 10.24 6.81
N THR A 100 -17.77 9.78 5.87
CA THR A 100 -16.36 9.45 6.09
C THR A 100 -15.49 10.38 5.23
N LEU A 101 -14.40 10.89 5.78
CA LEU A 101 -13.44 11.70 5.03
C LEU A 101 -12.30 10.80 4.55
N HIS A 102 -12.06 10.81 3.25
CA HIS A 102 -10.96 10.11 2.61
C HIS A 102 -9.82 11.08 2.30
N ALA A 103 -8.58 10.63 2.52
CA ALA A 103 -7.37 11.23 2.00
C ALA A 103 -6.97 10.56 0.69
N TYR A 104 -6.48 11.37 -0.23
CA TYR A 104 -5.89 10.94 -1.48
C TYR A 104 -4.51 11.56 -1.62
N VAL A 105 -3.53 10.72 -1.98
CA VAL A 105 -2.17 11.12 -2.29
C VAL A 105 -1.95 10.88 -3.76
N LEU A 106 -1.61 11.93 -4.50
CA LEU A 106 -1.23 11.83 -5.90
C LEU A 106 0.26 12.14 -6.02
N LEU A 107 0.97 11.27 -6.73
CA LEU A 107 2.39 11.40 -6.97
C LEU A 107 2.65 11.23 -8.47
N LEU A 108 3.30 12.22 -9.07
CA LEU A 108 3.71 12.19 -10.47
C LEU A 108 5.18 12.57 -10.58
N GLU A 109 5.99 11.73 -11.23
CA GLU A 109 7.38 12.08 -11.52
C GLU A 109 7.43 13.32 -12.41
N ARG A 110 8.26 14.28 -12.04
CA ARG A 110 8.46 15.53 -12.76
C ARG A 110 9.90 15.59 -13.27
N LYS A 111 10.04 15.76 -14.58
CA LYS A 111 11.33 16.13 -15.17
C LYS A 111 11.56 17.63 -15.02
N GLU A 112 12.82 18.04 -14.84
CA GLU A 112 13.22 19.43 -14.54
C GLU A 112 12.62 20.47 -15.52
N HIS A 113 12.48 20.10 -16.79
CA HIS A 113 11.92 20.97 -17.84
C HIS A 113 10.40 20.87 -18.03
N GLU A 114 9.70 20.02 -17.28
CA GLU A 114 8.25 19.90 -17.39
C GLU A 114 7.53 20.95 -16.53
N PRO A 115 6.45 21.55 -17.06
CA PRO A 115 5.63 22.47 -16.29
C PRO A 115 4.97 21.76 -15.11
N VAL A 116 4.69 22.54 -14.06
CA VAL A 116 3.87 22.08 -12.94
C VAL A 116 2.46 21.81 -13.49
N ARG A 117 1.93 20.63 -13.19
CA ARG A 117 0.62 20.19 -13.65
C ARG A 117 -0.41 20.37 -12.53
N THR A 118 -1.65 20.65 -12.92
CA THR A 118 -2.76 20.77 -11.96
C THR A 118 -3.32 19.40 -11.60
N VAL A 119 -4.05 19.29 -10.49
CA VAL A 119 -4.61 18.02 -9.98
C VAL A 119 -5.52 17.34 -11.02
N GLU A 120 -6.25 18.11 -11.82
CA GLU A 120 -7.06 17.64 -12.95
C GLU A 120 -6.21 16.87 -13.96
N GLN A 121 -5.05 17.41 -14.30
CA GLN A 121 -4.13 16.81 -15.26
C GLN A 121 -3.46 15.55 -14.71
N LEU A 122 -3.19 15.51 -13.39
CA LEU A 122 -2.61 14.34 -12.73
C LEU A 122 -3.58 13.15 -12.72
N LEU A 123 -4.87 13.38 -12.47
CA LEU A 123 -5.89 12.32 -12.40
C LEU A 123 -6.07 11.56 -13.72
N GLY A 124 -5.84 12.22 -14.85
CA GLY A 124 -5.91 11.62 -16.18
C GLY A 124 -4.61 11.01 -16.69
N HIS A 125 -3.49 11.22 -15.97
CA HIS A 125 -2.18 10.80 -16.47
C HIS A 125 -1.86 9.34 -16.11
N SER A 126 -1.40 8.57 -17.09
CA SER A 126 -1.16 7.13 -16.94
C SER A 126 -0.03 6.77 -15.96
N SER A 127 0.93 7.68 -15.75
CA SER A 127 2.06 7.48 -14.84
C SER A 127 1.86 8.08 -13.45
N THR A 128 0.65 8.56 -13.12
CA THR A 128 0.34 9.07 -11.79
C THR A 128 0.10 7.90 -10.84
N SER A 129 0.80 7.91 -9.71
CA SER A 129 0.53 6.98 -8.60
C SER A 129 -0.52 7.60 -7.67
N LEU A 130 -1.61 6.87 -7.42
CA LEU A 130 -2.70 7.28 -6.53
C LEU A 130 -2.75 6.38 -5.30
N GLY A 131 -2.57 6.96 -4.12
CA GLY A 131 -2.84 6.33 -2.84
C GLY A 131 -4.12 6.89 -2.23
N ALA A 132 -4.91 6.06 -1.55
CA ALA A 132 -6.12 6.49 -0.87
C ALA A 132 -6.23 5.86 0.52
N GLY A 133 -6.76 6.61 1.48
CA GLY A 133 -6.95 6.16 2.86
C GLY A 133 -8.12 6.86 3.54
N SER A 134 -8.65 6.28 4.61
CA SER A 134 -9.70 6.92 5.42
C SER A 134 -9.07 7.76 6.52
N LEU A 135 -9.35 9.06 6.57
CA LEU A 135 -8.89 9.94 7.67
C LEU A 135 -9.82 9.85 8.87
N THR A 136 -11.12 9.82 8.61
CA THR A 136 -12.12 9.59 9.64
C THR A 136 -12.88 8.31 9.33
N ARG A 137 -13.70 7.84 10.27
CA ARG A 137 -14.67 6.77 10.03
C ARG A 137 -15.96 7.17 10.72
N HIS A 138 -17.08 6.98 10.04
CA HIS A 138 -18.37 7.11 10.70
C HIS A 138 -18.51 6.04 11.78
N LEU A 139 -18.73 6.49 13.02
CA LEU A 139 -19.04 5.64 14.15
C LEU A 139 -20.55 5.44 14.17
N VAL A 140 -20.98 4.20 13.91
CA VAL A 140 -22.37 3.82 14.16
C VAL A 140 -22.55 3.87 15.68
N PRO A 141 -23.55 4.62 16.19
CA PRO A 141 -23.83 4.62 17.61
C PRO A 141 -24.11 3.19 18.06
N GLN A 142 -23.41 2.72 19.09
CA GLN A 142 -23.76 1.45 19.73
C GLN A 142 -25.06 1.67 20.49
N ASP A 143 -26.01 0.75 20.30
CA ASP A 143 -27.25 0.76 21.08
C ASP A 143 -26.92 0.63 22.57
N GLU A 144 -27.74 1.27 23.42
CA GLU A 144 -27.54 1.25 24.87
C GLU A 144 -27.45 -0.18 25.43
N GLU A 145 -28.12 -1.12 24.78
CA GLU A 145 -28.10 -2.55 25.10
C GLU A 145 -26.68 -3.16 25.05
N ILE A 146 -25.82 -2.70 24.13
CA ILE A 146 -24.44 -3.20 23.98
C ILE A 146 -23.55 -2.65 25.09
N SER A 147 -23.82 -1.43 25.58
CA SER A 147 -23.12 -0.82 26.72
C SER A 147 -23.36 -1.60 28.02
N LEU A 148 -24.54 -2.19 28.17
CA LEU A 148 -24.88 -3.00 29.34
C LEU A 148 -24.07 -4.30 29.43
N ILE A 149 -23.79 -4.94 28.29
CA ILE A 149 -23.02 -6.20 28.25
C ILE A 149 -21.56 -5.98 28.70
N GLY A 150 -20.93 -4.89 28.27
CA GLY A 150 -19.56 -4.53 28.68
C GLY A 150 -19.45 -4.24 30.18
N SER A 151 -20.46 -3.59 30.76
CA SER A 151 -20.50 -3.31 32.20
C SER A 151 -20.72 -4.56 33.07
N ALA A 152 -21.47 -5.54 32.57
CA ALA A 152 -21.68 -6.83 33.24
C ALA A 152 -20.40 -7.67 33.25
N THR A 153 -19.72 -7.77 32.11
CA THR A 153 -18.46 -8.53 32.02
C THR A 153 -17.32 -7.92 32.84
N ALA A 154 -17.25 -6.59 32.92
CA ALA A 154 -16.28 -5.90 33.77
C ALA A 154 -16.52 -6.17 35.27
N LYS A 155 -17.79 -6.21 35.70
CA LYS A 155 -18.15 -6.55 37.09
C LYS A 155 -17.86 -8.00 37.44
N ASP A 156 -18.14 -8.93 36.53
CA ASP A 156 -17.87 -10.36 36.74
C ASP A 156 -16.37 -10.66 36.85
N GLN A 157 -15.53 -9.94 36.10
CA GLN A 157 -14.07 -10.04 36.21
C GLN A 157 -13.53 -9.43 37.50
N GLU A 158 -14.10 -8.31 37.98
CA GLU A 158 -13.70 -7.70 39.25
C GLU A 158 -14.11 -8.58 40.46
N VAL A 159 -15.28 -9.22 40.40
CA VAL A 159 -15.74 -10.16 41.43
C VAL A 159 -14.88 -11.44 41.45
N GLN A 160 -14.52 -12.00 40.29
CA GLN A 160 -13.62 -13.16 40.24
C GLN A 160 -12.17 -12.84 40.65
N ALA A 161 -11.67 -11.64 40.34
CA ALA A 161 -10.34 -11.21 40.76
C ALA A 161 -10.24 -11.04 42.29
N LYS A 162 -11.29 -10.51 42.94
CA LYS A 162 -11.36 -10.39 44.40
C LYS A 162 -11.58 -11.74 45.10
N ALA A 163 -12.27 -12.69 44.46
CA ALA A 163 -12.47 -14.03 45.00
C ALA A 163 -11.21 -14.91 44.98
N LYS A 164 -10.25 -14.64 44.07
CA LYS A 164 -8.96 -15.36 44.01
C LYS A 164 -7.89 -14.82 44.95
N LEU A 165 -8.15 -13.69 45.63
CA LEU A 165 -7.21 -13.04 46.54
C LEU A 165 -7.48 -13.36 48.02
N LYS A 166 -8.37 -14.30 48.32
CA LYS A 166 -8.75 -14.74 49.67
C LYS A 166 -8.62 -16.27 49.76
#